data_AF-A0AAE4AF73-F1
#
_entry.id   AF-A0AAE4AF73-F1
#
_cell.length_a   1.000
_cell.length_b   1.000
_cell.length_c   1.000
_cell.angle_alpha   90.00
_cell.angle_beta   90.00
_cell.angle_gamma   90.00
#
_symmetry.space_group_name_H-M   'P 1'
#
loop_
_entity.id
_entity.type
_entity.pdbx_description
1 polymer ?
#
loop_
_entity_poly.entity_id
_entity_poly.type
_entity_poly.pdbx_seq_one_letter_code
_entity_poly.pdbx_strand_id
1 'polypeptide(L)'
;MIRAAAAMVLMAAAPVFAQEADREADPEDVAAMTRAIEAAGCLVTVENDDAVMEASGLSPEDVNAVITQLYVSDVLILQEDGTAKLTNEACP
;
A
#
# COMPACT_ATOMS: atom_id res chain seq x y z
N MET A 1 43.91 33.41 11.20
CA MET A 1 44.52 32.12 10.81
C MET A 1 43.42 31.08 10.72
N ILE A 2 43.13 30.62 9.50
CA ILE A 2 42.06 29.68 9.18
C ILE A 2 42.55 28.29 9.55
N ARG A 3 41.87 27.60 10.47
CA ARG A 3 42.02 26.15 10.65
C ARG A 3 40.81 25.48 10.01
N ALA A 4 41.02 25.12 8.74
CA ALA A 4 40.21 24.15 8.06
C ALA A 4 40.39 22.78 8.74
N ALA A 5 39.28 22.14 9.09
CA ALA A 5 39.25 20.70 9.34
C ALA A 5 38.04 20.15 8.61
N ALA A 6 38.33 19.28 7.65
CA ALA A 6 37.45 18.71 6.65
C ALA A 6 36.12 18.19 7.23
N ALA A 7 35.01 18.69 6.68
CA ALA A 7 33.73 18.01 6.72
C ALA A 7 33.82 16.82 5.77
N MET A 8 34.12 15.64 6.31
CA MET A 8 34.04 14.38 5.59
C MET A 8 32.56 14.03 5.47
N VAL A 9 31.93 14.49 4.38
CA VAL A 9 30.58 14.07 3.99
C VAL A 9 30.66 12.57 3.69
N LEU A 10 30.15 11.75 4.61
CA LEU A 10 29.82 10.36 4.29
C LEU A 10 28.71 10.38 3.25
N MET A 11 29.09 10.20 1.99
CA MET A 11 28.16 9.83 0.92
C MET A 11 27.75 8.38 1.17
N ALA A 12 26.72 8.20 2.00
CA ALA A 12 26.04 6.93 2.17
C ALA A 12 25.28 6.62 0.86
N ALA A 13 25.93 5.89 -0.05
CA ALA A 13 25.23 5.19 -1.11
C ALA A 13 24.44 4.05 -0.47
N ALA A 14 23.25 4.36 0.05
CA ALA A 14 22.30 3.33 0.44
C ALA A 14 21.79 2.62 -0.83
N PRO A 15 21.64 1.29 -0.81
CA PRO A 15 21.05 0.58 -1.93
C PRO A 15 19.58 1.00 -2.06
N VAL A 16 19.20 1.48 -3.25
CA VAL A 16 17.83 1.90 -3.60
C VAL A 16 16.79 0.76 -3.42
N PHE A 17 17.24 -0.49 -3.27
CA PHE A 17 16.39 -1.68 -3.18
C PHE A 17 15.83 -2.02 -1.79
N ALA A 18 16.13 -1.23 -0.74
CA ALA A 18 15.60 -1.49 0.61
C ALA A 18 14.33 -0.70 0.96
N GLN A 19 13.93 0.28 0.12
CA GLN A 19 12.85 1.22 0.46
C GLN A 19 11.46 0.74 0.04
N GLU A 20 11.37 -0.31 -0.78
CA GLU A 20 10.08 -0.73 -1.38
C GLU A 20 9.21 -1.52 -0.39
N ALA A 21 9.83 -2.33 0.48
CA ALA A 21 9.12 -3.09 1.51
C ALA A 21 8.69 -2.24 2.73
N ASP A 22 9.38 -1.13 2.97
CA ASP A 22 9.08 -0.18 4.06
C ASP A 22 8.31 1.06 3.55
N ARG A 23 7.85 1.06 2.28
CA ARG A 23 7.07 2.16 1.72
C ARG A 23 5.67 2.16 2.33
N GLU A 24 5.44 3.10 3.23
CA GLU A 24 4.10 3.43 3.71
C GLU A 24 3.26 3.93 2.51
N ALA A 25 2.02 3.44 2.39
CA ALA A 25 1.17 3.83 1.28
C ALA A 25 0.67 5.27 1.47
N ASP A 26 0.50 5.99 0.35
CA ASP A 26 -0.11 7.31 0.39
C ASP A 26 -1.56 7.19 0.91
N PRO A 27 -2.00 8.02 1.87
CA PRO A 27 -3.39 8.02 2.34
C PRO A 27 -4.42 8.19 1.20
N GLU A 28 -4.10 8.92 0.14
CA GLU A 28 -4.98 9.06 -1.03
C GLU A 28 -5.13 7.75 -1.79
N ASP A 29 -4.05 6.96 -1.89
CA ASP A 29 -4.04 5.65 -2.54
C ASP A 29 -4.83 4.63 -1.71
N VAL A 30 -4.66 4.65 -0.39
CA VAL A 30 -5.47 3.83 0.53
C VAL A 30 -6.95 4.15 0.36
N ALA A 31 -7.30 5.44 0.27
CA ALA A 31 -8.68 5.86 0.05
C ALA A 31 -9.21 5.45 -1.34
N ALA A 32 -8.36 5.49 -2.38
CA ALA A 32 -8.74 5.07 -3.73
C ALA A 32 -9.05 3.57 -3.79
N MET A 33 -8.17 2.73 -3.24
CA MET A 33 -8.39 1.29 -3.15
C MET A 33 -9.62 0.95 -2.29
N THR A 34 -9.78 1.61 -1.14
CA THR A 34 -10.94 1.41 -0.25
C THR A 34 -12.25 1.65 -1.01
N ARG A 35 -12.36 2.77 -1.74
CA ARG A 35 -13.54 3.07 -2.56
C ARG A 35 -13.78 2.06 -3.67
N ALA A 36 -12.71 1.55 -4.29
CA ALA A 36 -12.82 0.52 -5.33
C ALA A 36 -13.40 -0.79 -4.77
N ILE A 37 -12.94 -1.21 -3.58
CA ILE A 37 -13.46 -2.41 -2.90
C ILE A 37 -14.90 -2.19 -2.43
N GLU A 38 -15.24 -1.01 -1.90
CA GLU A 38 -16.62 -0.66 -1.55
C GLU A 38 -17.55 -0.72 -2.76
N ALA A 39 -17.13 -0.18 -3.91
CA ALA A 39 -17.88 -0.22 -5.16
C ALA A 39 -18.06 -1.65 -5.70
N ALA A 40 -17.14 -2.55 -5.40
CA ALA A 40 -17.22 -3.97 -5.73
C ALA A 40 -18.09 -4.79 -4.76
N GLY A 41 -18.68 -4.15 -3.74
CA GLY A 41 -19.55 -4.82 -2.77
C GLY A 41 -18.79 -5.40 -1.57
N CYS A 42 -17.72 -4.73 -1.14
CA CYS A 42 -16.93 -5.03 0.07
C CYS A 42 -16.10 -6.32 0.04
N LEU A 43 -16.09 -7.03 -1.09
CA LEU A 43 -15.36 -8.28 -1.26
C LEU A 43 -14.47 -8.22 -2.49
N VAL A 44 -13.22 -8.62 -2.31
CA VAL A 44 -12.29 -8.93 -3.41
C VAL A 44 -12.23 -10.46 -3.54
N THR A 45 -12.52 -10.95 -4.73
CA THR A 45 -12.52 -12.37 -5.10
C THR A 45 -11.60 -12.58 -6.29
N VAL A 46 -11.33 -13.84 -6.63
CA VAL A 46 -10.52 -14.19 -7.81
C VAL A 46 -11.17 -13.80 -9.14
N GLU A 47 -12.47 -13.49 -9.13
CA GLU A 47 -13.21 -13.07 -10.32
C GLU A 47 -13.26 -11.55 -10.50
N ASN A 48 -12.98 -10.76 -9.45
CA ASN A 48 -13.11 -9.30 -9.48
C ASN A 48 -11.82 -8.54 -9.08
N ASP A 49 -10.75 -9.24 -8.71
CA ASP A 49 -9.48 -8.65 -8.27
C ASP A 49 -8.90 -7.66 -9.30
N ASP A 50 -8.80 -8.07 -10.57
CA ASP A 50 -8.32 -7.23 -11.66
C ASP A 50 -9.20 -5.98 -11.84
N ALA A 51 -10.52 -6.13 -11.75
CA ALA A 51 -11.45 -5.02 -11.89
C ALA A 51 -11.36 -4.03 -10.72
N VAL A 52 -11.14 -4.53 -9.49
CA VAL A 52 -10.91 -3.70 -8.29
C VAL A 52 -9.59 -2.93 -8.41
N MET A 53 -8.53 -3.61 -8.83
CA MET A 53 -7.23 -2.98 -9.06
C MET A 53 -7.31 -1.90 -10.14
N GLU A 54 -7.97 -2.17 -11.27
CA GLU A 54 -8.19 -1.18 -12.32
C GLU A 54 -9.03 0.02 -11.83
N ALA A 55 -10.12 -0.26 -11.10
CA ALA A 55 -11.00 0.79 -10.56
C ALA A 55 -10.32 1.68 -9.52
N SER A 56 -9.31 1.16 -8.81
CA SER A 56 -8.50 1.97 -7.88
C SER A 56 -7.66 3.03 -8.60
N GLY A 57 -7.36 2.82 -9.90
CA GLY A 57 -6.49 3.69 -10.70
C GLY A 57 -5.03 3.70 -10.26
N LEU A 58 -4.64 2.80 -9.35
CA LEU A 58 -3.30 2.71 -8.79
C LEU A 58 -2.34 1.97 -9.70
N SER A 59 -1.06 2.30 -9.58
CA SER A 59 0.00 1.50 -10.17
C SER A 59 0.14 0.16 -9.43
N PRO A 60 0.64 -0.91 -10.06
CA PRO A 60 0.86 -2.19 -9.37
C PRO A 60 1.76 -2.08 -8.13
N GLU A 61 2.73 -1.16 -8.15
CA GLU A 61 3.63 -0.92 -7.01
C GLU A 61 2.87 -0.31 -5.83
N ASP A 62 2.00 0.67 -6.08
CA ASP A 62 1.19 1.32 -5.04
C ASP A 62 0.08 0.38 -4.53
N VAL A 63 -0.52 -0.45 -5.39
CA VAL A 63 -1.49 -1.48 -4.99
C VAL A 63 -0.90 -2.39 -3.91
N ASN A 64 0.32 -2.88 -4.11
CA ASN A 64 0.95 -3.79 -3.16
C ASN A 64 1.19 -3.12 -1.80
N ALA A 65 1.66 -1.87 -1.79
CA ALA A 65 1.86 -1.10 -0.56
C ALA A 65 0.52 -0.87 0.19
N VAL A 66 -0.52 -0.46 -0.54
CA VAL A 66 -1.86 -0.22 0.02
C VAL A 66 -2.46 -1.50 0.60
N ILE A 67 -2.44 -2.60 -0.14
CA ILE A 67 -2.99 -3.88 0.30
C ILE A 67 -2.27 -4.37 1.55
N THR A 68 -0.94 -4.28 1.58
CA THR A 68 -0.14 -4.61 2.77
C THR A 68 -0.58 -3.79 3.99
N GLN A 69 -0.73 -2.48 3.83
CA GLN A 69 -1.17 -1.59 4.90
C GLN A 69 -2.58 -1.92 5.40
N LEU A 70 -3.53 -2.19 4.49
CA LEU A 70 -4.90 -2.57 4.84
C LEU A 70 -4.95 -3.89 5.62
N TYR A 71 -4.12 -4.87 5.26
CA TYR A 71 -3.99 -6.13 6.00
C TYR A 71 -3.38 -5.92 7.40
N VAL A 72 -2.28 -5.17 7.51
CA VAL A 72 -1.62 -4.90 8.80
C VAL A 72 -2.51 -4.09 9.74
N SER A 73 -3.44 -3.30 9.20
CA SER A 73 -4.39 -2.50 9.97
C SER A 73 -5.67 -3.25 10.34
N ASP A 74 -5.78 -4.54 10.01
CA ASP A 74 -7.00 -5.35 10.18
C ASP A 74 -8.24 -4.75 9.49
N VAL A 75 -8.05 -3.94 8.44
CA VAL A 75 -9.12 -3.32 7.64
C VAL A 75 -9.50 -4.18 6.45
N LEU A 76 -8.56 -4.97 5.92
CA LEU A 76 -8.83 -5.96 4.89
C LEU A 76 -8.50 -7.34 5.47
N ILE A 77 -9.47 -8.26 5.49
CA ILE A 77 -9.33 -9.56 6.14
C ILE A 77 -9.47 -10.66 5.09
N LEU A 78 -8.45 -11.52 4.98
CA LEU A 78 -8.51 -12.71 4.14
C LEU A 78 -9.38 -13.77 4.82
N GLN A 79 -10.38 -14.27 4.10
CA GLN A 79 -11.28 -15.32 4.55
C GLN A 79 -10.75 -16.71 4.17
N GLU A 80 -11.32 -17.75 4.79
CA GLU A 80 -10.94 -19.15 4.54
C GLU A 80 -11.21 -19.60 3.09
N ASP A 81 -12.17 -18.96 2.41
CA ASP A 81 -12.54 -19.25 1.03
C ASP A 81 -11.64 -18.55 0.00
N GLY A 82 -10.64 -17.78 0.45
CA GLY A 82 -9.71 -17.05 -0.40
C GLY A 82 -10.20 -15.67 -0.83
N THR A 83 -11.38 -15.21 -0.37
CA THR A 83 -11.85 -13.84 -0.59
C THR A 83 -11.25 -12.88 0.45
N ALA A 84 -11.07 -11.62 0.10
CA ALA A 84 -10.69 -10.57 1.04
C ALA A 84 -11.90 -9.66 1.33
N LYS A 85 -12.25 -9.49 2.61
CA LYS A 85 -13.35 -8.63 3.06
C LYS A 85 -12.82 -7.33 3.62
N LEU A 86 -13.35 -6.21 3.13
CA LEU A 86 -13.14 -4.91 3.75
C LEU A 86 -13.98 -4.80 5.03
N THR A 87 -13.39 -4.32 6.12
CA THR A 87 -14.04 -4.10 7.43
C THR A 87 -13.92 -2.64 7.82
N ASN A 88 -14.96 -1.87 7.52
CA ASN A 88 -15.09 -0.45 7.87
C ASN A 88 -16.58 -0.08 8.09
N GLU A 89 -16.89 1.21 8.23
CA GLU A 89 -18.28 1.66 8.46
C GLU A 89 -19.23 1.32 7.28
N ALA A 90 -18.72 1.30 6.03
CA ALA A 90 -19.51 0.96 4.85
C ALA A 90 -19.62 -0.56 4.61
N CYS A 91 -18.66 -1.32 5.14
CA CYS A 91 -18.49 -2.75 4.95
C CYS A 91 -18.33 -3.45 6.32
N PRO A 92 -19.43 -3.78 7.03
CA PRO A 92 -19.36 -4.42 8.34
C PRO A 92 -18.96 -5.91 8.27
#